data_AF-A0A9P0YI05-F1
#
_entry.id   AF-A0A9P0YI05-F1
#
_cell.length_a   1.000
_cell.length_b   1.000
_cell.length_c   1.000
_cell.angle_alpha   90.00
_cell.angle_beta   90.00
_cell.angle_gamma   90.00
#
_symmetry.space_group_name_H-M   'P 1'
#
loop_
_entity.id
_entity.type
_entity.pdbx_description
1 polymer ?
#
loop_
_entity_poly.entity_id
_entity_poly.type
_entity_poly.pdbx_seq_one_letter_code
_entity_poly.pdbx_strand_id
1 'polypeptide(L)'
;MVGRLKNPEIAVDAISICMNLQLWTLMVTLGFNAAISVRVSNELGAGHPKTAKFAVVVAVVTSAVFGVLFTTAVLAMENNFPRLFSDKSEVIKETSKLAHFLAVTILLNSIQPVLHGVAVGAGWQYSVAIINIGCYYIVGLPLGGLLGYKVKLGVKGIWMGMLAGTILQTIILVLKLLLANWNKEAMQAKERIRSHANVTLPENREQI
;
A
#
# COMPACT_ATOMS: atom_id res chain seq x y z
N MET A 1 23.07 -6.60 -1.68
CA MET A 1 23.41 -5.88 -0.42
C MET A 1 23.32 -6.77 0.85
N VAL A 2 22.71 -7.96 0.81
CA VAL A 2 22.62 -8.88 1.98
C VAL A 2 23.89 -9.73 2.18
N GLY A 3 24.72 -9.91 1.14
CA GLY A 3 25.93 -10.74 1.19
C GLY A 3 27.15 -10.16 1.94
N ARG A 4 27.01 -9.09 2.74
CA ARG A 4 28.12 -8.48 3.51
C ARG A 4 27.93 -8.48 5.04
N LEU A 5 26.89 -9.13 5.55
CA LEU A 5 26.67 -9.26 7.00
C LEU A 5 27.38 -10.50 7.56
N LYS A 6 27.90 -10.41 8.80
CA LYS A 6 28.38 -11.58 9.56
C LYS A 6 27.20 -12.57 9.65
N ASN A 7 27.38 -13.79 9.15
CA ASN A 7 26.37 -14.85 9.00
C ASN A 7 25.23 -14.52 8.01
N PRO A 8 25.53 -14.41 6.71
CA PRO A 8 24.55 -14.04 5.68
C PRO A 8 23.41 -15.06 5.55
N GLU A 9 23.67 -16.35 5.83
CA GLU A 9 22.66 -17.41 5.81
C GLU A 9 21.54 -17.15 6.83
N ILE A 10 21.89 -16.83 8.07
CA ILE A 10 20.93 -16.54 9.16
C ILE A 10 20.09 -15.30 8.85
N ALA A 11 20.72 -14.25 8.31
CA ALA A 11 20.01 -13.03 7.94
C ALA A 11 19.07 -13.24 6.74
N VAL A 12 19.48 -14.04 5.75
CA VAL A 12 18.65 -14.36 4.58
C VAL A 12 17.47 -15.24 4.99
N ASP A 13 17.68 -16.25 5.82
CA ASP A 13 16.60 -17.12 6.33
C ASP A 13 15.57 -16.30 7.12
N ALA A 14 16.04 -15.46 8.05
CA ALA A 14 15.16 -14.61 8.85
C ALA A 14 14.34 -13.63 7.99
N ILE A 15 14.98 -12.99 7.00
CA ILE A 15 14.29 -12.10 6.05
C ILE A 15 13.27 -12.88 5.19
N SER A 16 13.61 -14.10 4.77
CA SER A 16 12.73 -14.91 3.92
C SER A 16 11.44 -15.30 4.65
N ILE A 17 11.53 -15.64 5.94
CA ILE A 17 10.35 -15.89 6.79
C ILE A 17 9.49 -14.63 6.90
N CYS A 18 10.10 -13.46 7.16
CA CYS A 18 9.38 -12.19 7.23
C CYS A 18 8.70 -11.82 5.91
N MET A 19 9.36 -12.04 4.77
CA MET A 19 8.79 -11.75 3.45
C MET A 19 7.58 -12.63 3.13
N ASN A 20 7.60 -13.90 3.53
CA ASN A 20 6.44 -14.79 3.37
C ASN A 20 5.21 -14.28 4.14
N LEU A 21 5.39 -13.87 5.41
CA LEU A 21 4.31 -13.25 6.19
C LEU A 21 3.80 -11.95 5.54
N GLN A 22 4.71 -11.13 5.00
CA GLN A 22 4.36 -9.91 4.28
C GLN A 22 3.53 -10.21 3.02
N LEU A 23 3.86 -11.27 2.28
CA LEU A 23 3.15 -11.71 1.07
C LEU A 23 1.71 -12.14 1.39
N TRP A 24 1.48 -12.89 2.46
CA TRP A 24 0.13 -13.28 2.86
C TRP A 24 -0.72 -12.07 3.23
N THR A 25 -0.16 -11.14 4.00
CA THR A 25 -0.82 -9.87 4.34
C THR A 25 -1.14 -9.07 3.07
N LEU A 26 -0.19 -9.03 2.12
CA LEU A 26 -0.35 -8.33 0.85
C LEU A 26 -1.57 -8.86 0.07
N MET A 27 -1.76 -10.18 -0.02
CA MET A 27 -2.91 -10.76 -0.74
C MET A 27 -4.25 -10.26 -0.19
N VAL A 28 -4.39 -10.15 1.13
CA VAL A 28 -5.60 -9.62 1.75
C VAL A 28 -5.80 -8.15 1.40
N THR A 29 -4.74 -7.34 1.49
CA THR A 29 -4.80 -5.90 1.15
C THR A 29 -5.08 -5.64 -0.33
N LEU A 30 -4.62 -6.52 -1.23
CA LEU A 30 -4.95 -6.48 -2.65
C LEU A 30 -6.43 -6.75 -2.90
N GLY A 31 -7.04 -7.66 -2.14
CA GLY A 31 -8.48 -7.87 -2.15
C GLY A 31 -9.26 -6.59 -1.81
N PHE A 32 -8.84 -5.89 -0.75
CA PHE A 32 -9.45 -4.60 -0.40
C PHE A 32 -9.24 -3.54 -1.48
N ASN A 33 -8.05 -3.44 -2.07
CA ASN A 33 -7.74 -2.54 -3.18
C ASN A 33 -8.70 -2.74 -4.36
N ALA A 34 -8.87 -3.99 -4.82
CA ALA A 34 -9.78 -4.32 -5.91
C ALA A 34 -11.25 -3.98 -5.55
N ALA A 35 -11.70 -4.38 -4.36
CA ALA A 35 -13.07 -4.17 -3.92
C ALA A 35 -13.43 -2.68 -3.83
N ILE A 36 -12.56 -1.84 -3.25
CA ILE A 36 -12.83 -0.41 -3.14
C ILE A 36 -12.74 0.31 -4.48
N SER A 37 -11.82 -0.11 -5.36
CA SER A 37 -11.67 0.43 -6.71
C SER A 37 -12.95 0.27 -7.52
N VAL A 38 -13.54 -0.93 -7.51
CA VAL A 38 -14.82 -1.21 -8.19
C VAL A 38 -15.95 -0.42 -7.55
N ARG A 39 -16.05 -0.40 -6.21
CA ARG A 39 -17.14 0.29 -5.52
C ARG A 39 -17.12 1.80 -5.76
N VAL A 40 -15.96 2.44 -5.68
CA VAL A 40 -15.81 3.89 -5.95
C VAL A 40 -16.10 4.19 -7.42
N SER A 41 -15.59 3.37 -8.35
CA SER A 41 -15.89 3.51 -9.79
C SER A 41 -17.39 3.49 -10.07
N ASN A 42 -18.10 2.53 -9.50
CA ASN A 42 -19.54 2.36 -9.72
C ASN A 42 -20.36 3.50 -9.12
N GLU A 43 -20.08 3.91 -7.88
CA GLU A 43 -20.80 5.00 -7.21
C GLU A 43 -20.56 6.35 -7.90
N LEU A 44 -19.32 6.62 -8.36
CA LEU A 44 -19.01 7.83 -9.12
C LEU A 44 -19.67 7.81 -10.51
N GLY A 45 -19.65 6.66 -11.20
CA GLY A 45 -20.31 6.49 -12.49
C GLY A 45 -21.84 6.62 -12.41
N ALA A 46 -22.45 6.20 -11.30
CA ALA A 46 -23.86 6.36 -11.00
C ALA A 46 -24.24 7.80 -10.57
N GLY A 47 -23.27 8.69 -10.36
CA GLY A 47 -23.53 10.06 -9.90
C GLY A 47 -23.86 10.16 -8.41
N HIS A 48 -23.37 9.23 -7.58
CA HIS A 48 -23.59 9.17 -6.13
C HIS A 48 -22.31 9.53 -5.33
N PRO A 49 -21.87 10.81 -5.33
CA PRO A 49 -20.61 11.22 -4.71
C PRO A 49 -20.57 11.04 -3.19
N LYS A 50 -21.72 11.16 -2.51
CA LYS A 50 -21.81 10.95 -1.06
C LYS A 50 -21.59 9.48 -0.70
N THR A 51 -22.17 8.56 -1.46
CA THR A 51 -22.01 7.12 -1.28
C THR A 51 -20.58 6.66 -1.60
N ALA A 52 -19.97 7.23 -2.65
CA ALA A 52 -18.55 7.01 -2.95
C ALA A 52 -17.66 7.41 -1.76
N LYS A 53 -17.83 8.62 -1.21
CA LYS A 53 -17.08 9.07 -0.03
C LYS A 53 -17.29 8.15 1.18
N PHE A 54 -18.53 7.72 1.42
CA PHE A 54 -18.83 6.80 2.51
C PHE A 54 -18.15 5.44 2.34
N ALA A 55 -18.17 4.87 1.12
CA ALA A 55 -17.50 3.62 0.81
C ALA A 55 -16.00 3.69 1.10
N VAL A 56 -15.36 4.82 0.78
CA VAL A 56 -13.95 5.07 1.10
C VAL A 56 -13.69 5.05 2.60
N VAL A 57 -14.49 5.77 3.39
CA VAL A 57 -14.33 5.81 4.85
C VAL A 57 -14.46 4.41 5.44
N VAL A 58 -15.50 3.67 5.03
CA VAL A 58 -15.72 2.29 5.48
C VAL A 58 -14.53 1.40 5.12
N ALA A 59 -14.00 1.49 3.91
CA ALA A 59 -12.87 0.70 3.47
C ALA A 59 -11.58 1.02 4.23
N VAL A 60 -11.29 2.30 4.50
CA VAL A 60 -10.12 2.72 5.29
C VAL A 60 -10.24 2.24 6.73
N VAL A 61 -11.40 2.38 7.36
CA VAL A 61 -11.64 1.88 8.74
C VAL A 61 -11.50 0.37 8.80
N THR A 62 -12.10 -0.35 7.85
CA THR A 62 -12.03 -1.82 7.78
C THR A 62 -10.58 -2.27 7.60
N SER A 63 -9.85 -1.66 6.67
CA SER A 63 -8.43 -1.96 6.45
C SER A 63 -7.57 -1.65 7.67
N ALA A 64 -7.83 -0.56 8.40
CA ALA A 64 -7.12 -0.25 9.64
C ALA A 64 -7.38 -1.32 10.72
N VAL A 65 -8.63 -1.78 10.86
CA VAL A 65 -8.97 -2.89 11.79
C VAL A 65 -8.23 -4.17 11.41
N PHE A 66 -8.27 -4.57 10.13
CA PHE A 66 -7.51 -5.74 9.66
C PHE A 66 -6.00 -5.57 9.82
N GLY A 67 -5.47 -4.36 9.59
CA GLY A 67 -4.07 -4.04 9.81
C GLY A 67 -3.64 -4.23 11.26
N VAL A 68 -4.43 -3.74 12.21
CA VAL A 68 -4.20 -3.97 13.65
C VAL A 68 -4.26 -5.46 13.98
N LEU A 69 -5.26 -6.19 13.46
CA LEU A 69 -5.37 -7.64 13.67
C LEU A 69 -4.15 -8.40 13.14
N PHE A 70 -3.66 -8.08 11.93
CA PHE A 70 -2.46 -8.70 11.38
C PHE A 70 -1.20 -8.32 12.16
N THR A 71 -1.05 -7.07 12.57
CA THR A 71 0.05 -6.62 13.43
C THR A 71 0.06 -7.40 14.75
N THR A 72 -1.09 -7.52 15.42
CA THR A 72 -1.20 -8.30 16.66
C THR A 72 -0.91 -9.78 16.43
N ALA A 73 -1.39 -10.37 15.34
CA ALA A 73 -1.11 -11.76 15.01
C ALA A 73 0.40 -12.01 14.78
N VAL A 74 1.07 -11.12 14.05
CA VAL A 74 2.52 -11.23 13.78
C VAL A 74 3.32 -11.10 15.08
N LEU A 75 2.97 -10.16 15.96
CA LEU A 75 3.62 -10.01 17.27
C LEU A 75 3.36 -11.20 18.19
N ALA A 76 2.13 -11.73 18.21
CA ALA A 76 1.79 -12.91 19.01
C ALA A 76 2.53 -14.17 18.52
N MET A 77 2.80 -14.26 17.21
CA MET A 77 3.49 -15.38 16.60
C MET A 77 5.01 -15.21 16.51
N GLU A 78 5.58 -14.08 16.93
CA GLU A 78 6.99 -13.74 16.68
C GLU A 78 7.99 -14.76 17.23
N ASN A 79 7.65 -15.44 18.34
CA ASN A 79 8.54 -16.36 19.04
C ASN A 79 8.31 -17.83 18.63
N ASN A 80 7.11 -18.13 18.12
CA ASN A 80 6.69 -19.49 17.78
C ASN A 80 6.75 -19.76 16.26
N PHE A 81 6.46 -18.76 15.42
CA PHE A 81 6.49 -18.90 13.97
C PHE A 81 7.87 -19.21 13.40
N PRO A 82 8.96 -18.56 13.85
CA PRO A 82 10.29 -18.87 13.31
C PRO A 82 10.75 -20.30 13.62
N ARG A 83 10.26 -20.89 14.73
CA ARG A 83 10.55 -22.28 15.11
C ARG A 83 9.98 -23.30 14.13
N LEU A 84 8.96 -22.95 13.35
CA LEU A 84 8.40 -23.83 12.31
C LEU A 84 9.30 -23.90 11.07
N PHE A 85 10.17 -22.92 10.88
CA PHE A 85 11.04 -22.82 9.69
C PHE A 85 12.51 -23.08 10.00
N SER A 86 12.94 -22.93 11.25
CA SER A 86 14.33 -23.16 11.65
C SER A 86 14.45 -23.55 13.12
N ASP A 87 15.26 -24.57 13.39
CA ASP A 87 15.65 -24.99 14.76
C ASP A 87 16.84 -24.17 15.31
N LYS A 88 17.47 -23.34 14.48
CA LYS A 88 18.64 -22.54 14.88
C LYS A 88 18.19 -21.37 15.77
N SER A 89 18.61 -21.38 17.03
CA SER A 89 18.28 -20.33 18.02
C SER A 89 18.69 -18.92 17.60
N GLU A 90 19.77 -18.79 16.82
CA GLU A 90 20.22 -17.52 16.23
C GLU A 90 19.25 -16.99 15.17
N VAL A 91 18.67 -17.86 14.33
CA VAL A 91 17.65 -17.48 13.34
C VAL A 91 16.39 -16.99 14.04
N ILE A 92 15.91 -17.73 15.04
CA ILE A 92 14.71 -17.38 15.81
C ILE A 92 14.86 -15.99 16.46
N LYS A 93 16.02 -15.71 17.07
CA LYS A 93 16.29 -14.43 17.74
C LYS A 93 16.36 -13.26 16.77
N GLU A 94 16.95 -13.45 15.59
CA GLU A 94 17.01 -12.41 14.57
C GLU A 94 15.64 -12.21 13.88
N THR A 95 14.89 -13.28 13.62
CA THR A 95 13.52 -13.18 13.09
C THR A 95 12.59 -12.45 14.06
N SER A 96 12.66 -12.70 15.37
CA SER A 96 11.83 -11.98 16.35
C SER A 96 12.12 -10.46 16.37
N LYS A 97 13.39 -10.05 16.26
CA LYS A 97 13.75 -8.63 16.11
C LYS A 97 13.21 -8.01 14.82
N LEU A 98 13.25 -8.77 13.72
CA LEU A 98 12.72 -8.34 12.43
C LEU A 98 11.18 -8.34 12.41
N ALA A 99 10.54 -9.23 13.16
CA ALA A 99 9.09 -9.35 13.27
C ALA A 99 8.47 -8.08 13.88
N HIS A 100 9.10 -7.48 14.88
CA HIS A 100 8.68 -6.18 15.41
C HIS A 100 8.70 -5.08 14.34
N PHE A 101 9.75 -5.04 13.53
CA PHE A 101 9.87 -4.07 12.44
C PHE A 101 8.86 -4.34 11.32
N LEU A 102 8.63 -5.62 11.03
CA LEU A 102 7.62 -6.08 10.08
C LEU A 102 6.20 -5.72 10.56
N ALA A 103 5.91 -5.85 11.84
CA ALA A 103 4.59 -5.55 12.41
C ALA A 103 4.22 -4.07 12.23
N VAL A 104 5.18 -3.16 12.42
CA VAL A 104 5.03 -1.72 12.11
C VAL A 104 4.86 -1.50 10.61
N THR A 105 5.64 -2.19 9.79
CA THR A 105 5.55 -2.12 8.33
C THR A 105 4.18 -2.56 7.82
N ILE A 106 3.65 -3.67 8.35
CA ILE A 106 2.31 -4.20 8.02
C ILE A 106 1.23 -3.19 8.39
N LEU A 107 1.32 -2.58 9.59
CA LEU A 107 0.34 -1.59 10.02
C LEU A 107 0.28 -0.40 9.06
N LEU A 108 1.45 0.15 8.70
CA LEU A 108 1.56 1.27 7.77
C LEU A 108 1.10 0.89 6.35
N ASN A 109 1.46 -0.30 5.88
CA ASN A 109 1.11 -0.78 4.55
C ASN A 109 -0.32 -1.33 4.45
N SER A 110 -1.08 -1.44 5.55
CA SER A 110 -2.45 -1.94 5.46
C SER A 110 -3.39 -0.94 4.80
N ILE A 111 -3.19 0.36 5.07
CA ILE A 111 -4.04 1.45 4.56
C ILE A 111 -3.71 1.77 3.10
N GLN A 112 -2.44 1.65 2.73
CA GLN A 112 -1.93 2.18 1.48
C GLN A 112 -2.56 1.53 0.22
N PRO A 113 -2.70 0.18 0.12
CA PRO A 113 -3.38 -0.47 -0.99
C PRO A 113 -4.83 -0.03 -1.16
N VAL A 114 -5.53 0.27 -0.06
CA VAL A 114 -6.90 0.80 -0.12
C VAL A 114 -6.92 2.18 -0.73
N LEU A 115 -6.02 3.07 -0.32
CA LEU A 115 -5.91 4.42 -0.91
C LEU A 115 -5.57 4.36 -2.40
N HIS A 116 -4.69 3.43 -2.80
CA HIS A 116 -4.41 3.18 -4.22
C HIS A 116 -5.66 2.68 -4.96
N GLY A 117 -6.43 1.77 -4.39
CA GLY A 117 -7.69 1.31 -4.97
C GLY A 117 -8.71 2.44 -5.15
N VAL A 118 -8.84 3.31 -4.15
CA VAL A 118 -9.70 4.51 -4.25
C VAL A 118 -9.22 5.44 -5.37
N ALA A 119 -7.90 5.66 -5.48
CA ALA A 119 -7.34 6.49 -6.53
C ALA A 119 -7.58 5.89 -7.93
N VAL A 120 -7.47 4.58 -8.09
CA VAL A 120 -7.81 3.90 -9.35
C VAL A 120 -9.30 4.06 -9.63
N GLY A 121 -10.17 3.83 -8.64
CA GLY A 121 -11.61 3.93 -8.81
C GLY A 121 -12.12 5.35 -9.10
N ALA A 122 -11.44 6.38 -8.59
CA ALA A 122 -11.71 7.78 -8.92
C ALA A 122 -11.06 8.23 -10.26
N GLY A 123 -10.16 7.42 -10.82
CA GLY A 123 -9.38 7.75 -12.03
C GLY A 123 -8.19 8.69 -11.79
N TRP A 124 -7.71 8.79 -10.56
CA TRP A 124 -6.54 9.59 -10.16
C TRP A 124 -5.20 8.87 -10.36
N GLN A 125 -5.19 7.69 -10.96
CA GLN A 125 -4.02 6.83 -11.13
C GLN A 125 -2.77 7.58 -11.64
N TYR A 126 -2.93 8.49 -12.62
CA TYR A 126 -1.81 9.28 -13.15
C TYR A 126 -1.21 10.24 -12.12
N SER A 127 -2.05 11.03 -11.43
CA SER A 127 -1.57 11.93 -10.37
C SER A 127 -0.90 11.15 -9.24
N VAL A 128 -1.47 10.00 -8.86
CA VAL A 128 -0.91 9.15 -7.80
C VAL A 128 0.42 8.53 -8.22
N ALA A 129 0.59 8.14 -9.48
CA ALA A 129 1.87 7.66 -9.99
C ALA A 129 2.96 8.72 -9.90
N ILE A 130 2.67 9.98 -10.25
CA ILE A 130 3.63 11.10 -10.11
C ILE A 130 3.99 11.32 -8.64
N ILE A 131 3.00 11.37 -7.75
CA ILE A 131 3.23 11.52 -6.30
C ILE A 131 4.11 10.38 -5.77
N ASN A 132 3.84 9.15 -6.20
CA ASN A 132 4.59 7.96 -5.81
C ASN A 132 6.08 8.07 -6.21
N ILE A 133 6.34 8.41 -7.49
CA ILE A 133 7.71 8.62 -7.99
C ILE A 133 8.40 9.75 -7.21
N GLY A 134 7.71 10.88 -6.99
CA GLY A 134 8.25 11.98 -6.21
C GLY A 134 8.63 11.56 -4.79
N CYS A 135 7.73 10.90 -4.07
CA CYS A 135 7.96 10.50 -2.68
C CYS A 135 9.10 9.47 -2.56
N TYR A 136 9.11 8.44 -3.41
CA TYR A 136 10.14 7.40 -3.34
C TYR A 136 11.51 7.88 -3.80
N TYR A 137 11.59 8.62 -4.91
CA TYR A 137 12.88 8.99 -5.49
C TYR A 137 13.47 10.27 -4.90
N ILE A 138 12.65 11.26 -4.52
CA ILE A 138 13.13 12.54 -3.97
C ILE A 138 13.35 12.44 -2.46
N VAL A 139 12.52 11.68 -1.75
CA VAL A 139 12.58 11.60 -0.28
C VAL A 139 13.08 10.24 0.18
N GLY A 140 12.46 9.15 -0.27
CA GLY A 140 12.78 7.80 0.20
C GLY A 140 14.23 7.37 -0.11
N LEU A 141 14.68 7.56 -1.36
CA LEU A 141 16.02 7.18 -1.80
C LEU A 141 17.12 7.98 -1.08
N PRO A 142 17.04 9.32 -0.99
CA PRO A 142 18.05 10.10 -0.29
C PRO A 142 18.06 9.85 1.22
N LEU A 143 16.89 9.72 1.88
CA LEU A 143 16.83 9.33 3.29
C LEU A 143 17.41 7.93 3.52
N GLY A 144 17.07 6.97 2.66
CA GLY A 144 17.59 5.60 2.75
C GLY A 144 19.10 5.55 2.57
N GLY A 145 19.65 6.32 1.64
CA GLY A 145 21.09 6.49 1.47
C GLY A 145 21.73 7.18 2.69
N LEU A 146 21.14 8.26 3.20
CA LEU A 146 21.67 8.98 4.35
C LEU A 146 21.68 8.10 5.61
N LEU A 147 20.57 7.44 5.93
CA LEU A 147 20.43 6.55 7.08
C LEU A 147 21.28 5.28 6.93
N GLY A 148 21.33 4.71 5.72
CA GLY A 148 22.10 3.51 5.43
C GLY A 148 23.60 3.73 5.53
N TYR A 149 24.12 4.79 4.91
CA TYR A 149 25.57 5.04 4.79
C TYR A 149 26.11 5.97 5.88
N LYS A 150 25.44 7.10 6.17
CA LYS A 150 25.96 8.12 7.10
C LYS A 150 25.75 7.73 8.57
N VAL A 151 24.60 7.12 8.88
CA VAL A 151 24.26 6.64 10.23
C VAL A 151 24.69 5.18 10.45
N LYS A 152 25.29 4.53 9.44
CA LYS A 152 25.77 3.13 9.47
C LYS A 152 24.69 2.11 9.93
N LEU A 153 23.42 2.42 9.73
CA LEU A 153 22.29 1.52 10.06
C LEU A 153 22.12 0.39 9.03
N GLY A 154 22.90 0.41 7.92
CA GLY A 154 22.91 -0.63 6.90
C GLY A 154 21.52 -0.86 6.30
N VAL A 155 21.08 -2.13 6.26
CA VAL A 155 19.79 -2.55 5.70
C VAL A 155 18.61 -1.92 6.43
N LYS A 156 18.69 -1.75 7.75
CA LYS A 156 17.63 -1.11 8.54
C LYS A 156 17.46 0.37 8.18
N GLY A 157 18.56 1.06 7.90
CA GLY A 157 18.53 2.46 7.45
C GLY A 157 17.85 2.63 6.09
N ILE A 158 18.14 1.73 5.15
CA ILE A 158 17.47 1.73 3.84
C ILE A 158 15.98 1.43 3.99
N TRP A 159 15.62 0.43 4.79
CA TRP A 159 14.22 0.08 5.02
C TRP A 159 13.44 1.22 5.71
N MET A 160 14.04 1.89 6.71
CA MET A 160 13.43 3.09 7.32
C MET A 160 13.29 4.25 6.33
N GLY A 161 14.26 4.47 5.45
CA GLY A 161 14.15 5.49 4.41
C GLY A 161 13.01 5.21 3.42
N MET A 162 12.84 3.96 3.01
CA MET A 162 11.70 3.56 2.18
C MET A 162 10.37 3.78 2.91
N LEU A 163 10.27 3.35 4.18
CA LEU A 163 9.08 3.59 5.01
C LEU A 163 8.75 5.08 5.15
N ALA A 164 9.74 5.95 5.29
CA ALA A 164 9.52 7.39 5.35
C ALA A 164 8.89 7.93 4.06
N GLY A 165 9.37 7.47 2.89
CA GLY A 165 8.76 7.80 1.59
C GLY A 165 7.32 7.31 1.48
N THR A 166 7.06 6.07 1.91
CA THR A 166 5.73 5.45 1.99
C THR A 166 4.77 6.23 2.89
N ILE A 167 5.23 6.66 4.07
CA ILE A 167 4.43 7.48 5.00
C ILE A 167 4.09 8.82 4.36
N LEU A 168 5.06 9.50 3.77
CA LEU A 168 4.83 10.78 3.09
C LEU A 168 3.80 10.65 1.97
N GLN A 169 3.95 9.63 1.12
CA GLN A 169 2.99 9.34 0.06
C GLN A 169 1.59 9.09 0.62
N THR A 170 1.47 8.34 1.72
CA THR A 170 0.20 8.05 2.40
C THR A 170 -0.46 9.34 2.89
N ILE A 171 0.30 10.23 3.51
CA ILE A 171 -0.20 11.53 3.98
C ILE A 171 -0.74 12.35 2.81
N ILE A 172 0.01 12.45 1.71
CA ILE A 172 -0.42 13.20 0.52
C ILE A 172 -1.70 12.61 -0.09
N LEU A 173 -1.80 11.28 -0.17
CA LEU A 173 -2.99 10.59 -0.66
C LEU A 173 -4.21 10.83 0.22
N VAL A 174 -4.04 10.75 1.55
CA VAL A 174 -5.11 11.03 2.52
C VAL A 174 -5.55 12.49 2.41
N LEU A 175 -4.63 13.44 2.33
CA LEU A 175 -4.97 14.86 2.15
C LEU A 175 -5.73 15.08 0.84
N LYS A 176 -5.27 14.51 -0.27
CA LYS A 176 -5.96 14.59 -1.56
C LYS A 176 -7.38 14.03 -1.45
N LEU A 177 -7.55 12.91 -0.76
CA LEU A 177 -8.85 12.27 -0.55
C LEU A 177 -9.81 13.11 0.30
N LEU A 178 -9.30 13.75 1.36
CA LEU A 178 -10.07 14.61 2.25
C LEU A 178 -10.48 15.93 1.57
N LEU A 179 -9.59 16.49 0.77
CA LEU A 179 -9.79 17.74 0.02
C LEU A 179 -10.54 17.54 -1.31
N ALA A 180 -10.70 16.28 -1.76
CA ALA A 180 -11.38 15.99 -3.01
C ALA A 180 -12.83 16.45 -3.00
N ASN A 181 -13.21 17.21 -4.04
CA ASN A 181 -14.61 17.54 -4.26
C ASN A 181 -15.30 16.39 -4.99
N TRP A 182 -15.87 15.47 -4.21
CA TRP A 182 -16.56 14.29 -4.72
C TRP A 182 -17.66 14.59 -5.76
N ASN A 183 -18.32 15.76 -5.68
CA ASN A 183 -19.29 16.16 -6.70
C ASN A 183 -18.62 16.44 -8.05
N LYS A 184 -17.45 17.09 -8.03
CA LYS A 184 -16.64 17.32 -9.22
C LYS A 184 -16.15 16.00 -9.82
N GLU A 185 -15.71 15.07 -8.98
CA GLU A 185 -15.27 13.74 -9.43
C GLU A 185 -16.41 12.94 -10.08
N ALA A 186 -17.62 13.00 -9.53
CA ALA A 186 -18.79 12.36 -10.13
C ALA A 186 -19.16 12.99 -11.49
N MET A 187 -19.07 14.33 -11.61
CA MET A 187 -19.27 15.00 -12.90
C MET A 187 -18.22 14.57 -13.93
N GLN A 188 -16.94 14.51 -13.54
CA GLN A 188 -15.88 14.04 -14.42
C GLN A 188 -16.05 12.58 -14.82
N ALA A 189 -16.49 11.71 -13.90
CA ALA A 189 -16.80 10.31 -14.21
C ALA A 189 -17.91 10.21 -15.26
N LYS A 190 -18.99 11.00 -15.11
CA LYS A 190 -20.07 11.06 -16.10
C LYS A 190 -19.60 11.55 -17.47
N GLU A 191 -18.71 12.54 -17.50
CA GLU A 191 -18.10 13.05 -18.74
C GLU A 191 -17.24 11.99 -19.43
N ARG A 192 -16.42 11.25 -18.67
CA ARG A 192 -15.59 10.14 -19.19
C ARG A 192 -16.45 9.02 -19.79
N ILE A 193 -17.58 8.69 -19.17
CA ILE A 193 -18.52 7.68 -19.70
C ILE A 193 -19.15 8.19 -21.02
N ARG A 194 -19.56 9.45 -21.07
CA ARG A 194 -20.16 10.06 -22.27
C ARG A 194 -19.18 10.12 -23.43
N SER A 195 -17.92 10.49 -23.19
CA SER A 195 -16.90 10.52 -24.24
C SER A 195 -16.62 9.11 -24.78
N HIS A 196 -16.50 8.10 -23.90
CA HIS A 196 -16.36 6.71 -24.33
C HIS A 196 -17.55 6.22 -25.16
N ALA A 197 -18.78 6.51 -24.73
CA ALA A 197 -19.99 6.15 -25.47
C ALA A 197 -20.02 6.76 -26.88
N ASN A 198 -19.62 8.02 -27.01
CA ASN A 198 -19.53 8.72 -28.30
C ASN A 198 -18.45 8.12 -29.22
N VAL A 199 -17.33 7.65 -28.67
CA VAL A 199 -16.26 6.98 -29.44
C VAL A 199 -16.69 5.58 -29.88
N THR A 200 -17.48 4.86 -29.08
CA THR A 200 -17.98 3.52 -29.44
C THR A 200 -19.19 3.51 -30.38
N LEU A 201 -19.89 4.64 -30.53
CA LEU A 201 -21.07 4.78 -31.39
C LEU A 201 -20.87 5.86 -32.47
N PRO A 202 -19.80 5.84 -33.29
CA PRO A 202 -19.53 6.96 -34.19
C PRO A 202 -20.48 7.01 -35.41
N GLU A 203 -21.26 5.96 -35.72
CA GLU A 203 -21.75 5.82 -37.10
C GLU A 203 -23.05 5.00 -37.28
N ASN A 204 -24.08 5.20 -36.46
CA ASN A 204 -25.41 4.59 -36.70
C ASN A 204 -26.54 5.61 -36.88
N ARG A 205 -26.19 6.86 -37.25
CA ARG A 205 -27.15 7.93 -37.51
C ARG A 205 -27.09 8.55 -38.92
N GLU A 206 -26.26 8.04 -39.82
CA GLU A 206 -26.22 8.49 -41.23
C GLU A 206 -26.79 7.46 -42.23
N GLN A 207 -27.45 6.39 -41.79
CA GLN A 207 -28.01 5.35 -42.69
C GLN A 207 -29.48 4.96 -42.45
N ILE A 208 -30.32 5.84 -41.91
CA ILE A 208 -31.79 5.65 -41.95
C ILE A 208 -32.46 6.92 -42.44
#